data_AF-A0A2A3SZJ5-F1
#
_entry.id   AF-A0A2A3SZJ5-F1
#
_cell.length_a   1.000
_cell.length_b   1.000
_cell.length_c   1.000
_cell.angle_alpha   90.00
_cell.angle_beta   90.00
_cell.angle_gamma   90.00
#
_symmetry.space_group_name_H-M   'P 1'
#
loop_
_entity.id
_entity.type
_entity.pdbx_description
1 polymer ?
#
loop_
_entity_poly.entity_id
_entity_poly.type
_entity_poly.pdbx_seq_one_letter_code
_entity_poly.pdbx_strand_id
1 'polypeptide(L)'
;MYSQVYAAKESKLGTVYSATTWGAGIGIVAGLGIAALETPDTEEKGDTSNRLKNNILQGFGAGVLAGLLYGMFEISEIGPAVADFDMSYDINAKKTIVAYNYKF
;
A
#
# COMPACT_ATOMS: atom_id res chain seq x y z
N MET A 1 -8.64 38.76 4.16
CA MET A 1 -9.02 37.69 3.22
C MET A 1 -8.13 36.50 3.56
N TYR A 2 -8.60 35.58 4.41
CA TYR A 2 -7.83 34.38 4.79
C TYR A 2 -8.07 33.33 3.71
N SER A 3 -7.04 32.97 2.95
CA SER A 3 -7.11 31.76 2.12
C SER A 3 -7.14 30.57 3.07
N GLN A 4 -8.28 29.90 3.15
CA GLN A 4 -8.32 28.57 3.73
C GLN A 4 -7.42 27.68 2.87
N VAL A 5 -6.21 27.42 3.33
CA VAL A 5 -5.33 26.40 2.76
C VAL A 5 -5.98 25.07 3.13
N TYR A 6 -6.86 24.60 2.25
CA TYR A 6 -7.41 23.26 2.32
C TYR A 6 -6.28 22.31 1.96
N ALA A 7 -5.47 21.91 2.94
CA ALA A 7 -4.63 20.74 2.81
C ALA A 7 -5.59 19.54 2.77
N ALA A 8 -5.99 19.13 1.56
CA ALA A 8 -6.66 17.86 1.37
C ALA A 8 -5.71 16.79 1.89
N LYS A 9 -5.93 16.34 3.13
CA LYS A 9 -5.16 15.24 3.71
C LYS A 9 -5.41 14.04 2.82
N GLU A 10 -4.44 13.71 1.95
CA GLU A 10 -4.55 12.55 1.08
C GLU A 10 -4.86 11.33 1.95
N SER A 11 -5.90 10.60 1.54
CA SER A 11 -6.37 9.46 2.31
C SER A 11 -5.31 8.37 2.24
N LYS A 12 -4.61 8.14 3.35
CA LYS A 12 -3.66 7.01 3.53
C LYS A 12 -4.32 5.65 3.22
N LEU A 13 -5.65 5.56 3.31
CA LEU A 13 -6.41 4.39 2.91
C LEU A 13 -6.28 4.10 1.40
N GLY A 14 -6.13 5.13 0.57
CA GLY A 14 -5.91 4.99 -0.88
C GLY A 14 -4.59 4.28 -1.19
N THR A 15 -3.52 4.61 -0.47
CA THR A 15 -2.22 3.93 -0.57
C THR A 15 -2.34 2.46 -0.18
N VAL A 16 -2.96 2.15 0.96
CA VAL A 16 -3.17 0.77 1.43
C VAL A 16 -4.02 -0.02 0.43
N TYR A 17 -5.11 0.58 -0.05
CA TYR A 17 -5.99 -0.04 -1.04
C TYR A 17 -5.23 -0.33 -2.35
N SER A 18 -4.50 0.65 -2.87
CA SER A 18 -3.71 0.50 -4.09
C SER A 18 -2.65 -0.60 -3.94
N ALA A 19 -1.88 -0.59 -2.85
CA ALA A 19 -0.89 -1.61 -2.55
C ALA A 19 -1.52 -3.02 -2.44
N THR A 20 -2.69 -3.12 -1.81
CA THR A 20 -3.44 -4.38 -1.70
C THR A 20 -3.90 -4.88 -3.08
N THR A 21 -4.42 -4.01 -3.93
CA THR A 21 -4.84 -4.36 -5.30
C THR A 21 -3.65 -4.82 -6.16
N TRP A 22 -2.52 -4.10 -6.08
CA TRP A 22 -1.29 -4.51 -6.76
C TRP A 22 -0.76 -5.85 -6.24
N GLY A 23 -0.73 -6.02 -4.92
CA GLY A 23 -0.35 -7.27 -4.28
C GLY A 23 -1.22 -8.44 -4.76
N ALA A 24 -2.54 -8.25 -4.84
CA ALA A 24 -3.46 -9.25 -5.36
C ALA A 24 -3.15 -9.64 -6.82
N GLY A 25 -2.89 -8.65 -7.69
CA GLY A 25 -2.54 -8.88 -9.08
C GLY A 25 -1.22 -9.66 -9.25
N ILE A 26 -0.18 -9.25 -8.53
CA ILE A 26 1.12 -9.94 -8.51
C ILE A 26 0.93 -11.37 -7.99
N GLY A 27 0.15 -11.53 -6.93
CA GLY A 27 -0.18 -12.82 -6.33
C GLY A 27 -0.81 -13.80 -7.32
N ILE A 28 -1.79 -13.35 -8.12
CA ILE A 28 -2.39 -14.18 -9.18
C ILE A 28 -1.34 -14.62 -10.20
N VAL A 29 -0.50 -13.69 -10.68
CA VAL A 29 0.54 -13.99 -11.68
C VAL A 29 1.58 -14.96 -11.12
N ALA A 30 2.00 -14.77 -9.87
CA ALA A 30 2.91 -15.69 -9.20
C ALA A 30 2.28 -17.08 -9.03
N GLY A 31 1.01 -17.15 -8.62
CA GLY A 31 0.26 -18.41 -8.52
C GLY A 31 0.14 -19.13 -9.86
N LEU A 32 -0.10 -18.40 -10.96
CA LEU A 32 -0.07 -18.95 -12.32
C LEU A 32 1.32 -19.49 -12.69
N GLY A 33 2.38 -18.75 -12.37
CA GLY A 33 3.76 -19.17 -12.63
C GLY A 33 4.12 -20.45 -11.89
N ILE A 34 3.76 -20.56 -10.61
CA ILE A 34 3.98 -21.77 -9.81
C ILE A 34 3.17 -22.94 -10.38
N ALA A 35 1.90 -22.71 -10.71
CA ALA A 35 1.07 -23.74 -11.35
C ALA A 35 1.68 -24.21 -12.69
N ALA A 36 2.23 -23.32 -13.50
CA ALA A 36 2.89 -23.71 -14.75
C ALA A 36 4.13 -24.59 -14.49
N LEU A 37 4.95 -24.25 -13.48
CA LEU A 37 6.16 -25.00 -13.13
C LEU A 37 5.86 -26.37 -12.53
N GLU A 38 4.77 -26.49 -11.78
CA GLU A 38 4.38 -27.73 -11.14
C GLU A 38 3.60 -28.68 -12.07
N THR A 39 3.27 -28.27 -13.31
CA THR A 39 2.51 -29.12 -14.25
C THR A 39 3.44 -30.09 -14.97
N PRO A 40 3.37 -31.40 -14.70
CA PRO A 40 4.07 -32.36 -15.54
C PRO A 40 3.34 -32.50 -16.89
N ASP A 41 4.11 -32.70 -17.96
CA ASP A 41 3.59 -32.83 -19.34
C ASP A 41 2.62 -34.01 -19.53
N THR A 42 2.61 -34.96 -18.59
CA THR A 42 1.80 -36.18 -18.61
C THR A 42 0.54 -36.10 -17.74
N GLU A 43 0.25 -34.96 -17.12
CA GLU A 43 -0.90 -34.81 -16.20
C GLU A 43 -2.24 -34.77 -16.95
N GLU A 44 -3.28 -35.37 -16.37
CA GLU A 44 -4.63 -35.24 -16.90
C GLU A 44 -5.14 -33.80 -16.72
N LYS A 45 -5.86 -33.29 -17.73
CA LYS A 45 -6.38 -31.90 -17.75
C LYS A 45 -7.24 -31.56 -16.51
N GLY A 46 -7.88 -32.54 -15.89
CA GLY A 46 -8.68 -32.36 -14.68
C GLY A 46 -7.84 -31.96 -13.48
N ASP A 47 -6.73 -32.66 -13.25
CA ASP A 47 -5.82 -32.41 -12.13
C ASP A 47 -5.04 -31.10 -12.33
N THR A 48 -4.61 -30.81 -13.57
CA THR A 48 -4.00 -29.53 -13.90
C THR A 48 -4.94 -28.35 -13.61
N SER A 49 -6.24 -28.48 -13.91
CA SER A 49 -7.22 -27.42 -13.66
C SER A 49 -7.42 -27.16 -12.16
N ASN A 50 -7.45 -28.21 -11.33
CA ASN A 50 -7.57 -28.06 -9.88
C ASN A 50 -6.32 -27.43 -9.28
N ARG A 51 -5.13 -27.85 -9.69
CA ARG A 51 -3.87 -27.26 -9.24
C ARG A 51 -3.74 -25.81 -9.65
N LEU A 52 -4.13 -25.47 -10.88
CA LEU A 52 -4.17 -24.09 -11.37
C LEU A 52 -5.07 -23.21 -10.49
N LYS A 53 -6.31 -23.66 -10.21
CA LYS A 53 -7.25 -22.91 -9.36
C LYS A 53 -6.72 -22.72 -7.94
N ASN A 54 -6.17 -23.78 -7.34
CA ASN A 54 -5.61 -23.72 -5.99
C ASN A 54 -4.43 -22.76 -5.91
N ASN A 55 -3.48 -22.85 -6.84
CA ASN A 55 -2.31 -21.98 -6.86
C ASN A 55 -2.65 -20.52 -7.16
N ILE A 56 -3.61 -20.25 -8.06
CA ILE A 56 -4.13 -18.88 -8.27
C ILE A 56 -4.76 -18.33 -6.99
N LEU A 57 -5.61 -19.12 -6.32
CA LEU A 57 -6.30 -18.68 -5.11
C LEU A 57 -5.32 -18.44 -3.95
N GLN A 58 -4.34 -19.33 -3.78
CA GLN A 58 -3.27 -19.17 -2.80
C GLN A 58 -2.41 -17.95 -3.12
N GLY A 59 -2.00 -17.78 -4.38
CA GLY A 59 -1.24 -16.63 -4.84
C GLY A 59 -1.99 -15.32 -4.63
N PHE A 60 -3.26 -15.24 -5.01
CA PHE A 60 -4.13 -14.10 -4.76
C PHE A 60 -4.22 -13.77 -3.26
N GLY A 61 -4.50 -14.77 -2.41
CA GLY A 61 -4.62 -14.57 -0.96
C GLY A 61 -3.32 -14.09 -0.33
N ALA A 62 -2.19 -14.71 -0.68
CA ALA A 62 -0.87 -14.27 -0.22
C ALA A 62 -0.52 -12.86 -0.71
N GLY A 63 -0.86 -12.55 -1.97
CA GLY A 63 -0.65 -11.24 -2.58
C GLY A 63 -1.47 -10.13 -1.92
N VAL A 64 -2.75 -10.37 -1.63
CA VAL A 64 -3.60 -9.44 -0.87
C VAL A 64 -2.99 -9.13 0.49
N LEU A 65 -2.57 -10.16 1.23
CA LEU A 65 -1.96 -9.98 2.56
C LEU A 65 -0.63 -9.24 2.50
N ALA A 66 0.23 -9.58 1.54
CA ALA A 66 1.52 -8.90 1.34
C ALA A 66 1.33 -7.43 0.95
N GLY A 67 0.41 -7.14 0.03
CA GLY A 67 0.07 -5.77 -0.38
C GLY A 67 -0.55 -4.96 0.74
N LEU A 68 -1.42 -5.57 1.56
CA LEU A 68 -1.98 -4.94 2.75
C LEU A 68 -0.89 -4.57 3.76
N LEU A 69 0.00 -5.51 4.10
CA LEU A 69 1.11 -5.28 5.02
C LEU A 69 2.04 -4.20 4.50
N TYR A 70 2.44 -4.28 3.22
CA TYR A 70 3.28 -3.27 2.57
C TYR A 70 2.63 -1.89 2.65
N GLY A 71 1.37 -1.77 2.24
CA GLY A 71 0.65 -0.50 2.30
C GLY A 71 0.52 0.03 3.72
N MET A 72 0.27 -0.84 4.71
CA MET A 72 0.25 -0.46 6.12
C MET A 72 1.61 0.05 6.61
N PHE A 73 2.72 -0.58 6.22
CA PHE A 73 4.07 -0.09 6.54
C PHE A 73 4.34 1.26 5.91
N GLU A 74 3.95 1.46 4.65
CA GLU A 74 4.17 2.71 3.92
C GLU A 74 3.41 3.89 4.53
N ILE A 75 2.22 3.64 5.08
CA ILE A 75 1.44 4.68 5.76
C ILE A 75 1.74 4.81 7.26
N SER A 76 2.42 3.81 7.83
CA SER A 76 2.82 3.81 9.23
C SER A 76 3.92 4.83 9.45
N GLU A 77 3.65 5.83 10.29
CA GLU A 77 4.64 6.81 10.74
C GLU A 77 5.60 6.15 11.75
N ILE A 78 6.25 5.03 11.38
CA ILE A 78 7.34 4.42 12.18
C ILE A 78 8.61 5.25 11.91
N GLY A 79 8.59 6.46 12.46
CA GLY A 79 9.69 7.40 12.61
C GLY A 79 9.38 8.23 13.87
N PRO A 80 10.39 8.84 14.53
CA PRO A 80 10.12 9.65 15.72
C PRO A 80 9.07 10.67 15.32
N ALA A 81 7.98 10.78 16.07
CA ALA A 81 6.88 11.70 15.82
C ALA A 81 7.43 13.10 15.51
N VAL A 82 7.69 13.37 14.23
CA VAL A 82 7.89 14.71 13.71
C VAL A 82 6.49 15.25 13.74
N ALA A 83 6.14 15.81 14.89
CA ALA A 83 5.09 16.78 14.97
C ALA A 83 5.22 17.67 13.73
N ASP A 84 4.12 17.77 13.02
CA ASP A 84 3.97 18.46 11.75
C ASP A 84 4.22 19.95 12.00
N PHE A 85 5.50 20.32 12.11
CA PHE A 85 5.93 21.68 12.36
C PHE A 85 6.11 22.34 11.00
N ASP A 86 5.11 23.10 10.58
CA ASP A 86 5.28 24.02 9.47
C ASP A 86 6.08 25.23 9.99
N MET A 87 7.35 25.30 9.58
CA MET A 87 8.28 26.36 9.97
C MET A 87 8.42 27.32 8.79
N SER A 88 7.78 28.48 8.88
CA SER A 88 7.91 29.53 7.87
C SER A 88 8.58 30.76 8.45
N TYR A 89 9.59 31.28 7.75
CA TYR A 89 10.34 32.47 8.16
C TYR A 89 9.86 33.69 7.38
N ASP A 90 9.24 34.65 8.08
CA ASP A 90 8.85 35.94 7.51
C ASP A 90 10.04 36.91 7.58
N ILE A 91 10.70 37.09 6.44
CA ILE A 91 11.82 38.02 6.23
C ILE A 91 11.45 39.50 6.47
N ASN A 92 10.20 39.89 6.23
CA ASN A 92 9.76 41.29 6.39
C ASN A 92 9.46 41.61 7.85
N ALA A 93 8.85 40.66 8.57
CA ALA A 93 8.56 40.81 9.99
C ALA A 93 9.75 40.41 10.91
N LYS A 94 10.83 39.84 10.35
CA LYS A 94 11.95 39.22 11.08
C LYS A 94 11.48 38.23 12.16
N LYS A 95 10.50 37.40 11.82
CA LYS A 95 9.87 36.46 12.76
C LYS A 95 9.78 35.07 12.15
N THR A 96 10.12 34.07 12.97
CA THR A 96 9.84 32.67 12.66
C THR A 96 8.45 32.34 13.17
N ILE A 97 7.57 31.93 12.26
CA ILE A 97 6.24 31.43 12.61
C ILE A 97 6.35 29.92 12.71
N VAL A 98 6.09 29.40 13.92
CA VAL A 98 6.01 27.96 14.17
C VAL A 98 4.55 27.64 14.42
N ALA A 99 3.92 26.95 13.46
CA ALA A 99 2.55 26.47 13.62
C ALA A 99 2.57 25.06 14.23
N TYR A 100 1.89 24.89 15.36
CA TYR A 100 1.70 23.59 16.01
C TYR A 100 0.26 23.13 15.76
N ASN A 101 0.08 22.05 14.99
CA ASN A 101 -1.21 21.37 14.92
C ASN A 101 -1.40 20.51 16.18
N TYR A 102 -1.94 21.10 17.26
CA TYR A 102 -2.30 20.37 18.47
C TYR A 102 -3.58 19.57 18.19
N LYS A 103 -3.46 18.27 17.93
CA LYS A 103 -4.61 17.35 17.85
C LYS A 103 -4.86 16.71 19.22
N PHE A 104 -6.00 17.03 19.83
CA PHE A 104 -6.67 16.13 20.79
C PHE A 104 -7.49 15.11 20.02
#